data_AF-A0A7X5E8X7-F1
#
_entry.id   AF-A0A7X5E8X7-F1
#
_cell.length_a   1.000
_cell.length_b   1.000
_cell.length_c   1.000
_cell.angle_alpha   90.00
_cell.angle_beta   90.00
_cell.angle_gamma   90.00
#
_symmetry.space_group_name_H-M   'P 1'
#
loop_
_entity.id
_entity.type
_entity.pdbx_description
1 polymer ?
#
loop_
_entity_poly.entity_id
_entity_poly.type
_entity_poly.pdbx_seq_one_letter_code
_entity_poly.pdbx_strand_id
1 'polypeptide(L)'
;MEDLKGAEKMEDMEKRTEEIEEVEMTQRMVERGDWIDTQTYWYLMQLLELNVDQAKERFPWDIEILRKVFDSTVSILKGYGHAVCSPYISTPESGRQYRCTLSECGCRSCNCQDGFMEKERILSNIEDAAAMNGLKVMGGGKDSIIVREGSMDTDFEIRVSQLAG
;
A
#
# COMPACT_ATOMS: atom_id res chain seq x y z
N MET A 1 13.32 24.84 -39.91
CA MET A 1 14.13 23.80 -39.21
C MET A 1 14.10 23.99 -37.69
N GLU A 2 13.17 24.80 -37.16
CA GLU A 2 13.02 25.08 -35.73
C GLU A 2 11.83 24.33 -35.09
N ASP A 3 10.90 23.82 -35.89
CA ASP A 3 9.69 23.12 -35.40
C ASP A 3 9.93 21.66 -34.98
N LEU A 4 11.06 21.06 -35.39
CA LEU A 4 11.41 19.67 -35.03
C LEU A 4 11.98 19.55 -33.60
N LYS A 5 12.61 20.61 -33.07
CA LYS A 5 13.15 20.62 -31.70
C LYS A 5 12.08 20.77 -30.61
N GLY A 6 10.92 21.34 -30.95
CA GLY A 6 9.78 21.46 -30.05
C GLY A 6 9.04 20.13 -29.89
N ALA A 7 8.89 19.39 -30.99
CA ALA A 7 8.26 18.07 -31.00
C ALA A 7 9.10 17.01 -30.27
N GLU A 8 10.42 17.01 -30.44
CA GLU A 8 11.31 16.09 -29.71
C GLU A 8 11.29 16.33 -28.18
N LYS A 9 11.18 17.60 -27.73
CA LYS A 9 11.07 17.91 -26.29
C LYS A 9 9.71 17.52 -25.69
N MET A 10 8.63 17.56 -26.48
CA MET A 10 7.31 17.09 -26.05
C MET A 10 7.25 15.56 -26.03
N GLU A 11 7.81 14.88 -27.04
CA GLU A 11 7.92 13.41 -27.05
C GLU A 11 8.81 12.87 -25.92
N ASP A 12 9.88 13.59 -25.56
CA ASP A 12 10.78 13.20 -24.45
C ASP A 12 10.17 13.48 -23.06
N MET A 13 9.23 14.44 -22.96
CA MET A 13 8.40 14.64 -21.76
C MET A 13 7.24 13.62 -21.65
N GLU A 14 6.62 13.23 -22.77
CA GLU A 14 5.56 12.21 -22.79
C GLU A 14 6.09 10.79 -22.51
N LYS A 15 7.38 10.52 -22.80
CA LYS A 15 8.02 9.21 -22.59
C LYS A 15 8.49 8.91 -21.17
N ARG A 16 8.32 9.80 -20.20
CA ARG A 16 8.66 9.55 -18.78
C ARG A 16 7.46 9.34 -17.87
N THR A 17 6.34 8.93 -18.43
CA THR A 17 5.37 8.16 -17.65
C THR A 17 5.96 6.76 -17.54
N GLU A 18 6.91 6.56 -16.61
CA GLU A 18 7.20 5.22 -16.10
C GLU A 18 5.83 4.63 -15.76
N GLU A 19 5.44 3.53 -16.42
CA GLU A 19 4.28 2.75 -16.02
C GLU A 19 4.45 2.51 -14.53
N ILE A 20 3.67 3.21 -13.71
CA ILE A 20 3.73 3.06 -12.27
C ILE A 20 3.24 1.65 -12.03
N GLU A 21 4.17 0.70 -11.81
CA GLU A 21 3.84 -0.65 -11.37
C GLU A 21 2.90 -0.51 -10.19
N GLU A 22 1.71 -1.12 -10.30
CA GLU A 22 0.75 -1.16 -9.22
C GLU A 22 1.42 -1.79 -8.00
N VAL A 23 1.30 -1.15 -6.84
CA VAL A 23 1.97 -1.64 -5.64
C VAL A 23 1.24 -2.88 -5.16
N GLU A 24 1.83 -4.05 -5.41
CA GLU A 24 1.28 -5.32 -4.96
C GLU A 24 1.72 -5.71 -3.53
N MET A 25 0.93 -6.61 -2.93
CA MET A 25 1.32 -7.32 -1.71
C MET A 25 2.54 -8.20 -1.98
N THR A 26 3.45 -8.33 -1.02
CA THR A 26 4.56 -9.27 -1.16
C THR A 26 4.05 -10.72 -1.08
N GLN A 27 4.78 -11.65 -1.69
CA GLN A 27 4.44 -13.09 -1.63
C GLN A 27 4.19 -13.58 -0.19
N ARG A 28 4.99 -13.13 0.78
CA ARG A 28 4.78 -13.47 2.20
C ARG A 28 3.48 -12.94 2.79
N MET A 29 3.04 -11.75 2.38
CA MET A 29 1.76 -11.18 2.82
C MET A 29 0.60 -12.03 2.28
N VAL A 30 0.68 -12.40 1.00
CA VAL A 30 -0.32 -13.23 0.31
C VAL A 30 -0.39 -14.62 0.94
N GLU A 31 0.74 -15.33 1.05
CA GLU A 31 0.80 -16.67 1.63
C GLU A 31 0.29 -16.71 3.07
N ARG A 32 0.62 -15.68 3.86
CA ARG A 32 0.11 -15.57 5.23
C ARG A 32 -1.41 -15.37 5.23
N GLY A 33 -1.95 -14.53 4.36
CA GLY A 33 -3.39 -14.32 4.19
C GLY A 33 -4.09 -15.63 3.86
N ASP A 34 -3.64 -16.31 2.81
CA ASP A 34 -4.20 -17.59 2.35
C ASP A 34 -4.19 -18.66 3.46
N TRP A 35 -3.11 -18.71 4.23
CA TRP A 35 -3.00 -19.66 5.34
C TRP A 35 -3.99 -19.33 6.46
N ILE A 36 -4.10 -18.05 6.84
CA ILE A 36 -5.08 -17.60 7.86
C ILE A 36 -6.50 -17.89 7.41
N ASP A 37 -6.85 -17.57 6.17
CA ASP A 37 -8.18 -17.80 5.61
C ASP A 37 -8.51 -19.30 5.63
N THR A 38 -7.56 -20.14 5.22
CA THR A 38 -7.71 -21.59 5.25
C THR A 38 -7.94 -22.11 6.67
N GLN A 39 -7.11 -21.70 7.63
CA GLN A 39 -7.28 -22.13 9.03
C GLN A 39 -8.58 -21.62 9.64
N THR A 40 -9.00 -20.40 9.29
CA THR A 40 -10.26 -19.81 9.74
C THR A 40 -11.44 -20.61 9.22
N TYR A 41 -11.42 -21.00 7.94
CA TYR A 41 -12.46 -21.84 7.36
C TYR A 41 -12.58 -23.19 8.08
N TRP A 42 -11.45 -23.86 8.35
CA TRP A 42 -11.44 -25.12 9.12
C TRP A 42 -11.98 -24.94 10.54
N TYR A 43 -11.59 -23.87 11.22
CA TYR A 43 -12.11 -23.54 12.56
C TYR A 43 -13.63 -23.38 12.54
N LEU A 44 -14.17 -22.63 11.57
CA LEU A 44 -15.62 -22.42 11.44
C LEU A 44 -16.35 -23.72 11.11
N MET A 45 -15.79 -24.58 10.25
CA MET A 45 -16.36 -25.91 9.99
C MET A 45 -16.47 -26.75 11.27
N GLN A 46 -15.47 -26.70 12.15
CA GLN A 46 -15.51 -27.42 13.43
C GLN A 46 -16.60 -26.86 14.35
N LEU A 47 -16.75 -25.53 14.44
CA LEU A 47 -17.82 -24.90 15.22
C LEU A 47 -19.22 -25.26 14.71
N LEU A 48 -19.35 -25.46 13.40
CA LEU A 48 -20.61 -25.85 12.74
C LEU A 48 -20.83 -27.38 12.71
N GLU A 49 -19.90 -28.15 13.27
CA GLU A 49 -19.91 -29.62 13.26
C GLU A 49 -20.03 -30.21 11.84
N LEU A 50 -19.35 -29.59 10.88
CA LEU A 50 -19.37 -30.00 9.47
C LEU A 50 -18.13 -30.79 9.08
N ASN A 51 -18.33 -31.85 8.29
CA ASN A 51 -17.24 -32.47 7.53
C ASN A 51 -17.03 -31.78 6.17
N VAL A 52 -15.97 -32.17 5.45
CA VAL A 52 -15.57 -31.57 4.16
C VAL A 52 -16.66 -31.66 3.10
N ASP A 53 -17.41 -32.76 3.07
CA ASP A 53 -18.44 -32.96 2.06
C ASP A 53 -19.69 -32.13 2.35
N GLN A 54 -20.07 -32.03 3.62
CA GLN A 54 -21.20 -31.19 4.05
C GLN A 54 -20.91 -29.70 3.90
N ALA A 55 -19.66 -29.27 4.13
CA ALA A 55 -19.28 -27.87 4.06
C ALA A 55 -19.48 -27.30 2.64
N LYS A 56 -19.23 -28.08 1.58
CA LYS A 56 -19.41 -27.63 0.19
C LYS A 56 -20.80 -27.07 -0.09
N GLU A 57 -21.83 -27.63 0.53
CA GLU A 57 -23.23 -27.22 0.34
C GLU A 57 -23.70 -26.25 1.43
N ARG A 58 -23.37 -26.53 2.69
CA ARG A 58 -23.94 -25.83 3.85
C ARG A 58 -23.15 -24.61 4.31
N PHE A 59 -21.85 -24.59 4.03
CA PHE A 59 -20.95 -23.51 4.42
C PHE A 59 -19.82 -23.39 3.37
N PRO A 60 -20.16 -23.01 2.12
CA PRO A 60 -19.15 -22.84 1.08
C PRO A 60 -18.15 -21.75 1.46
N TRP A 61 -16.97 -21.79 0.84
CA TRP A 61 -15.94 -20.79 1.05
C TRP A 61 -16.46 -19.38 0.71
N ASP A 62 -16.48 -18.50 1.70
CA ASP A 62 -16.93 -17.12 1.59
C ASP A 62 -15.91 -16.18 2.25
N ILE A 63 -15.20 -15.42 1.42
CA ILE A 63 -14.14 -14.50 1.87
C ILE A 63 -14.68 -13.38 2.77
N GLU A 64 -15.94 -12.96 2.62
CA GLU A 64 -16.51 -11.93 3.48
C GLU A 64 -16.70 -12.44 4.91
N ILE A 65 -17.13 -13.69 5.07
CA ILE A 65 -17.26 -14.33 6.39
C ILE A 65 -15.88 -14.48 7.04
N LEU A 66 -14.89 -14.98 6.29
CA LEU A 66 -13.52 -15.16 6.79
C LEU A 66 -12.92 -13.83 7.25
N ARG A 67 -13.08 -12.76 6.46
CA ARG A 67 -12.64 -11.41 6.82
C ARG A 67 -13.32 -10.88 8.08
N LYS A 68 -14.65 -11.03 8.22
CA LYS A 68 -15.37 -10.61 9.44
C LYS A 68 -14.88 -11.34 10.70
N VAL A 69 -14.59 -12.63 10.58
CA VAL A 69 -14.04 -13.43 11.69
C VAL A 69 -12.61 -12.98 12.01
N PHE A 70 -11.80 -12.74 10.99
CA PHE A 70 -10.44 -12.20 11.15
C PHE A 70 -10.46 -10.85 11.88
N ASP A 71 -11.25 -9.88 11.40
CA ASP A 71 -11.34 -8.53 11.98
C ASP A 71 -11.84 -8.56 13.43
N SER A 72 -12.82 -9.42 13.73
CA SER A 72 -13.32 -9.64 15.08
C SER A 72 -12.22 -10.23 15.99
N THR A 73 -11.47 -11.21 15.48
CA THR A 73 -10.37 -11.86 16.22
C THR A 73 -9.22 -10.87 16.47
N VAL A 74 -8.85 -10.07 15.47
CA VAL A 74 -7.87 -8.98 15.61
C VAL A 74 -8.31 -8.01 16.70
N SER A 75 -9.58 -7.62 16.72
CA SER A 75 -10.14 -6.71 17.72
C SER A 75 -10.08 -7.30 19.14
N ILE A 76 -10.42 -8.58 19.29
CA ILE A 76 -10.31 -9.31 20.56
C ILE A 76 -8.86 -9.34 21.04
N LEU A 77 -7.92 -9.75 20.18
CA LEU A 77 -6.50 -9.85 20.52
C LEU A 77 -5.92 -8.50 20.95
N LYS A 78 -6.26 -7.42 20.23
CA LYS A 78 -5.89 -6.05 20.61
C LYS A 78 -6.46 -5.67 21.98
N GLY A 79 -7.70 -6.05 22.28
CA GLY A 79 -8.32 -5.85 23.60
C GLY A 79 -7.56 -6.51 24.76
N TYR A 80 -6.88 -7.63 24.49
CA TYR A 80 -6.00 -8.31 25.45
C TYR A 80 -4.52 -7.86 25.38
N GLY A 81 -4.21 -6.78 24.66
CA GLY A 81 -2.87 -6.23 24.56
C GLY A 81 -1.94 -6.93 23.56
N HIS A 82 -2.47 -7.80 22.70
CA HIS A 82 -1.71 -8.43 21.64
C HIS A 82 -1.77 -7.60 20.36
N ALA A 83 -0.62 -7.09 19.93
CA ALA A 83 -0.49 -6.44 18.62
C ALA A 83 -0.60 -7.50 17.51
N VAL A 84 -1.50 -7.26 16.54
CA VAL A 84 -1.67 -8.12 15.36
C VAL A 84 -1.27 -7.34 14.13
N CYS A 85 -0.32 -7.88 13.37
CA CYS A 85 0.04 -7.34 12.07
C CYS A 85 -1.08 -7.63 11.07
N SER A 86 -1.64 -6.56 10.49
CA SER A 86 -2.63 -6.61 9.41
C SER A 86 -2.08 -5.82 8.23
N PRO A 87 -1.36 -6.47 7.31
CA PRO A 87 -0.72 -5.79 6.20
C PRO A 87 -1.73 -5.13 5.26
N TYR A 88 -1.40 -3.96 4.71
CA TYR A 88 -2.24 -3.20 3.77
C TYR A 88 -1.40 -2.48 2.72
N ILE A 89 -2.04 -2.07 1.63
CA ILE A 89 -1.50 -1.10 0.66
C ILE A 89 -2.20 0.23 0.94
N SER A 90 -1.43 1.28 1.14
CA SER A 90 -1.92 2.63 1.27
C SER A 90 -2.22 3.19 -0.12
N THR A 91 -3.44 3.70 -0.30
CA THR A 91 -3.91 4.33 -1.54
C THR A 91 -4.38 5.75 -1.23
N PRO A 92 -3.46 6.70 -1.02
CA PRO A 92 -3.82 8.09 -0.74
C PRO A 92 -4.47 8.75 -1.95
N GLU A 93 -5.15 9.88 -1.71
CA GLU A 93 -5.87 10.61 -2.76
C GLU A 93 -4.91 11.33 -3.73
N SER A 94 -3.81 11.89 -3.20
CA SER A 94 -2.85 12.68 -4.00
C SER A 94 -1.42 12.13 -3.95
N GLY A 95 -1.09 11.28 -2.99
CA GLY A 95 0.20 10.62 -2.87
C GLY A 95 0.32 9.30 -3.63
N ARG A 96 1.57 8.87 -3.83
CA ARG A 96 1.89 7.55 -4.38
C ARG A 96 1.48 6.42 -3.43
N GLN A 97 1.19 5.26 -4.00
CA GLN A 97 0.89 4.06 -3.24
C GLN A 97 2.13 3.50 -2.55
N TYR A 98 1.93 2.81 -1.43
CA TYR A 98 3.00 2.09 -0.72
C TYR A 98 2.41 0.97 0.15
N ARG A 99 3.18 -0.10 0.38
CA ARG A 99 2.83 -1.10 1.39
C ARG A 99 3.04 -0.56 2.80
N CYS A 100 2.23 -1.03 3.75
CA CYS A 100 2.37 -0.65 5.15
C CYS A 100 3.82 -0.83 5.64
N THR A 101 4.28 0.12 6.44
CA THR A 101 5.65 0.23 6.92
C THR A 101 5.73 0.07 8.44
N LEU A 102 6.94 -0.16 9.00
CA LEU A 102 7.09 -0.30 10.45
C LEU A 102 6.70 0.98 11.20
N SER A 103 6.96 2.14 10.58
CA SER A 103 6.68 3.45 11.19
C SER A 103 5.19 3.72 11.43
N GLU A 104 4.29 3.07 10.69
CA GLU A 104 2.85 3.31 10.79
C GLU A 104 2.06 2.11 11.30
N CYS A 105 2.52 0.87 11.06
CA CYS A 105 1.74 -0.32 11.37
C CYS A 105 1.73 -0.68 12.87
N GLY A 106 2.50 0.03 13.70
CA GLY A 106 2.60 -0.18 15.15
C GLY A 106 3.27 -1.50 15.56
N CYS A 107 3.82 -2.25 14.62
CA CYS A 107 4.55 -3.48 14.89
C CYS A 107 5.98 -3.15 15.31
N ARG A 108 6.47 -3.76 16.41
CA ARG A 108 7.89 -3.65 16.81
C ARG A 108 8.84 -4.33 15.81
N SER A 109 8.34 -5.36 15.14
CA SER A 109 9.00 -6.11 14.08
C SER A 109 7.94 -6.70 13.16
N CYS A 110 8.25 -6.93 11.89
CA CYS A 110 7.33 -7.52 10.94
C CYS A 110 7.94 -8.77 10.29
N ASN A 111 7.21 -9.89 10.40
CA ASN A 111 7.54 -11.13 9.70
C ASN A 111 6.71 -11.31 8.42
N CYS A 112 5.81 -10.36 8.12
CA CYS A 112 4.92 -10.44 6.98
C CYS A 112 5.56 -9.89 5.70
N GLN A 113 6.68 -9.17 5.79
CA GLN A 113 7.34 -8.51 4.66
C GLN A 113 8.86 -8.59 4.79
N ASP A 114 9.56 -8.63 3.65
CA ASP A 114 11.03 -8.66 3.57
C ASP A 114 11.68 -7.29 3.37
N GLY A 115 10.90 -6.29 2.93
CA GLY A 115 11.38 -4.94 2.68
C GLY A 115 10.25 -3.92 2.81
N PHE A 116 10.56 -2.78 3.42
CA PHE A 116 9.59 -1.72 3.69
C PHE A 116 9.73 -0.58 2.69
N MET A 117 8.60 -0.05 2.27
CA MET A 117 8.50 1.10 1.38
C MET A 117 8.51 2.42 2.18
N GLU A 118 9.43 2.54 3.14
CA GLU A 118 9.51 3.70 4.05
C GLU A 118 9.78 5.01 3.30
N LYS A 119 10.58 4.96 2.23
CA LYS A 119 10.83 6.14 1.41
C LYS A 119 9.58 6.55 0.66
N GLU A 120 8.88 5.60 0.05
CA GLU A 120 7.65 5.84 -0.69
C GLU A 120 6.55 6.37 0.23
N ARG A 121 6.45 5.87 1.48
CA ARG A 121 5.55 6.45 2.49
C ARG A 121 5.87 7.92 2.77
N ILE A 122 7.14 8.26 2.99
CA ILE A 122 7.54 9.64 3.24
C ILE A 122 7.21 10.53 2.03
N LEU A 123 7.52 10.08 0.82
CA LEU A 123 7.22 10.81 -0.41
C LEU A 123 5.72 10.99 -0.60
N SER A 124 4.93 9.95 -0.36
CA SER A 124 3.47 9.98 -0.41
C SER A 124 2.89 11.03 0.56
N ASN A 125 3.39 11.06 1.80
CA ASN A 125 2.98 12.06 2.78
C ASN A 125 3.36 13.50 2.37
N ILE A 126 4.49 13.68 1.67
CA ILE A 126 4.91 14.99 1.14
C ILE A 126 4.00 15.41 -0.03
N GLU A 127 3.64 14.49 -0.92
CA GLU A 127 2.71 14.73 -2.04
C GLU A 127 1.33 15.17 -1.53
N ASP A 128 0.77 14.44 -0.56
CA ASP A 128 -0.50 14.79 0.07
C ASP A 128 -0.42 16.16 0.77
N ALA A 129 0.67 16.42 1.52
CA ALA A 129 0.86 17.70 2.18
C ALA A 129 1.01 18.85 1.16
N ALA A 130 1.73 18.63 0.07
CA ALA A 130 1.88 19.61 -1.00
C ALA A 130 0.51 19.96 -1.62
N ALA A 131 -0.29 18.94 -1.95
CA ALA A 131 -1.63 19.11 -2.50
C ALA A 131 -2.55 19.89 -1.53
N MET A 132 -2.54 19.55 -0.24
CA MET A 132 -3.34 20.25 0.78
C MET A 132 -2.94 21.73 0.97
N ASN A 133 -1.69 22.09 0.66
CA ASN A 133 -1.18 23.44 0.79
C ASN A 133 -1.18 24.23 -0.54
N GLY A 134 -1.89 23.73 -1.57
CA GLY A 134 -2.06 24.44 -2.84
C GLY A 134 -0.86 24.39 -3.79
N LEU A 135 0.11 23.51 -3.51
CA LEU A 135 1.18 23.19 -4.46
C LEU A 135 0.67 22.15 -5.46
N LYS A 136 1.03 22.31 -6.73
CA LYS A 136 0.73 21.30 -7.75
C LYS A 136 1.84 20.26 -7.81
N VAL A 137 1.51 18.99 -7.64
CA VAL A 137 2.45 17.89 -7.87
C VAL A 137 2.57 17.69 -9.38
N MET A 138 3.76 17.93 -9.93
CA MET A 138 4.03 17.87 -11.37
C MET A 138 4.56 16.50 -11.83
N GLY A 139 4.90 15.63 -10.88
CA GLY A 139 5.51 14.34 -11.12
C GLY A 139 6.68 14.10 -10.17
N GLY A 140 7.50 13.10 -10.45
CA GLY A 140 8.63 12.74 -9.61
C GLY A 140 9.28 11.44 -10.07
N GLY A 141 10.38 11.08 -9.44
CA GLY A 141 11.00 9.78 -9.61
C GLY A 141 10.83 8.89 -8.39
N LYS A 142 11.53 7.77 -8.38
CA LYS A 142 11.59 6.84 -7.24
C LYS A 142 11.93 7.53 -5.91
N ASP A 143 12.86 8.49 -5.95
CA ASP A 143 13.41 9.15 -4.76
C ASP A 143 13.07 10.64 -4.65
N SER A 144 12.24 11.18 -5.54
CA SER A 144 11.95 12.62 -5.58
C SER A 144 10.55 12.96 -6.07
N ILE A 145 10.14 14.20 -5.78
CA ILE A 145 8.87 14.82 -6.18
C ILE A 145 9.21 16.20 -6.76
N ILE A 146 8.51 16.59 -7.81
CA ILE A 146 8.54 17.91 -8.40
C ILE A 146 7.23 18.61 -8.05
N VAL A 147 7.32 19.75 -7.37
CA VAL A 147 6.16 20.56 -6.99
C VAL A 147 6.25 21.95 -7.60
N ARG A 148 5.11 22.50 -8.01
CA ARG A 148 5.00 23.87 -8.54
C ARG A 148 4.19 24.75 -7.61
N GLU A 149 4.76 25.89 -7.28
CA GLU A 149 4.06 26.98 -6.60
C GLU A 149 3.43 27.88 -7.65
N GLY A 150 2.09 27.95 -7.67
CA GLY A 150 1.34 28.55 -8.78
C GLY A 150 1.51 30.06 -8.92
N SER A 151 2.01 30.75 -7.90
CA SER A 151 2.19 32.22 -7.92
C SER A 151 3.54 32.62 -8.51
N MET A 152 4.56 31.76 -8.35
CA MET A 152 5.93 31.98 -8.83
C MET A 152 6.24 31.26 -10.15
N ASP A 153 5.34 30.40 -10.65
CA ASP A 153 5.55 29.51 -11.81
C ASP A 153 6.93 28.83 -11.79
N THR A 154 7.37 28.45 -10.58
CA THR A 154 8.69 27.88 -10.32
C THR A 154 8.53 26.45 -9.80
N ASP A 155 9.34 25.56 -10.37
CA ASP A 155 9.40 24.15 -9.98
C ASP A 155 10.47 23.93 -8.90
N PHE A 156 10.11 23.17 -7.88
CA PHE A 156 11.00 22.76 -6.80
C PHE A 156 11.07 21.23 -6.77
N GLU A 157 12.29 20.69 -6.64
CA GLU A 157 12.50 19.26 -6.41
C GLU A 157 12.68 18.99 -4.91
N ILE A 158 11.87 18.08 -4.38
CA ILE A 158 12.02 17.51 -3.03
C ILE A 158 12.57 16.11 -3.20
N ARG A 159 13.71 15.80 -2.57
CA ARG A 159 14.39 14.51 -2.69
C ARG A 159 14.61 13.87 -1.31
N VAL A 160 14.30 12.58 -1.20
CA VAL A 160 14.63 11.77 -0.03
C VAL A 160 15.85 10.92 -0.37
N SER A 161 17.03 11.39 0.04
CA SER A 161 18.31 10.71 -0.27
C SER A 161 18.59 9.53 0.65
N GLN A 162 18.25 9.63 1.93
CA GLN A 162 18.56 8.63 2.94
C GLN A 162 17.46 8.56 4.01
N LEU A 163 17.21 7.35 4.53
CA LEU A 163 16.35 7.14 5.70
C LEU A 163 17.20 7.21 6.97
N ALA A 164 16.64 7.78 8.04
CA ALA A 164 17.28 7.72 9.36
C ALA A 164 17.37 6.24 9.78
N GLY A 165 18.59 5.81 10.14
CA GLY A 165 18.88 4.45 10.59
C GLY A 165 18.53 4.21 12.05
#